data_AF-A0A8T0V796-F1
#
_entry.id   AF-A0A8T0V796-F1
#
_cell.length_a   1.000
_cell.length_b   1.000
_cell.length_c   1.000
_cell.angle_alpha   90.00
_cell.angle_beta   90.00
_cell.angle_gamma   90.00
#
_symmetry.space_group_name_H-M   'P 1'
#
loop_
_entity.id
_entity.type
_entity.pdbx_description
1 polymer ?
#
loop_
_entity_poly.entity_id
_entity_poly.type
_entity_poly.pdbx_seq_one_letter_code
_entity_poly.pdbx_strand_id
1 'polypeptide(L)'
;MVLKDTDPSAHAEVTAIREACKKLGKINLSDCEIYSSCEPCPMCFGLIRLSKIKKVVYGAKAEVAAAAGFNSTVPDAFVEYYKKSGIEVRQAEGEAARIAEEVFEKVKEKFQMK
;
A
#
# COMPACT_ATOMS: atom_id res chain seq x y z
N MET A 1 -12.04 -3.59 0.06
CA MET A 1 -12.97 -3.08 1.08
C MET A 1 -13.61 -1.77 0.66
N VAL A 2 -12.84 -0.84 0.07
CA VAL A 2 -13.33 0.42 -0.54
C VAL A 2 -14.77 0.38 -1.10
N LEU A 3 -15.02 -0.43 -2.14
CA LEU A 3 -16.36 -0.49 -2.77
C LEU A 3 -17.42 -1.17 -1.90
N LYS A 4 -17.03 -2.16 -1.10
CA LYS A 4 -17.95 -2.93 -0.24
C LYS A 4 -18.46 -2.07 0.92
N ASP A 5 -17.57 -1.30 1.52
CA ASP A 5 -17.84 -0.52 2.72
C ASP A 5 -18.15 0.96 2.40
N THR A 6 -18.12 1.33 1.11
CA THR A 6 -18.29 2.72 0.63
C THR A 6 -17.36 3.70 1.36
N ASP A 7 -16.14 3.26 1.67
CA ASP A 7 -15.14 4.04 2.40
C ASP A 7 -13.86 4.17 1.54
N PRO A 8 -13.59 5.36 0.96
CA PRO A 8 -12.39 5.57 0.14
C PRO A 8 -11.08 5.42 0.94
N SER A 9 -11.12 5.44 2.27
CA SER A 9 -9.96 5.19 3.13
C SER A 9 -9.71 3.71 3.41
N ALA A 10 -10.63 2.80 3.06
CA ALA A 10 -10.56 1.37 3.37
C ALA A 10 -9.63 0.58 2.42
N HIS A 11 -8.41 1.10 2.25
CA HIS A 11 -7.30 0.44 1.59
C HIS A 11 -6.73 -0.68 2.48
N ALA A 12 -6.02 -1.63 1.87
CA ALA A 12 -5.48 -2.80 2.58
C ALA A 12 -4.51 -2.38 3.69
N GLU A 13 -3.63 -1.41 3.42
CA GLU A 13 -2.63 -0.90 4.36
C GLU A 13 -3.29 -0.17 5.54
N VAL A 14 -4.30 0.67 5.25
CA VAL A 14 -5.07 1.37 6.28
C VAL A 14 -5.77 0.38 7.20
N THR A 15 -6.34 -0.66 6.62
CA THR A 15 -7.02 -1.72 7.35
C THR A 15 -6.06 -2.49 8.23
N ALA A 16 -4.93 -2.94 7.67
CA ALA A 16 -3.91 -3.69 8.39
C ALA A 16 -3.38 -2.90 9.59
N ILE A 17 -3.11 -1.59 9.42
CA ILE A 17 -2.67 -0.72 10.52
C ILE A 17 -3.77 -0.57 11.58
N ARG A 18 -5.03 -0.33 11.18
CA ARG A 18 -6.16 -0.23 12.12
C ARG A 18 -6.33 -1.52 12.93
N GLU A 19 -6.23 -2.69 12.30
CA GLU A 19 -6.33 -3.99 12.96
C GLU A 19 -5.14 -4.27 13.88
N ALA A 20 -3.92 -3.96 13.45
CA ALA A 20 -2.72 -4.10 14.27
C ALA A 20 -2.79 -3.22 15.53
N CYS A 21 -3.21 -1.95 15.39
CA CYS A 21 -3.39 -1.05 16.51
C CYS A 21 -4.42 -1.58 17.52
N LYS A 22 -5.57 -2.07 17.04
CA LYS A 22 -6.61 -2.67 17.89
C LYS A 22 -6.09 -3.92 18.62
N LYS A 23 -5.39 -4.79 17.90
CA LYS A 23 -4.86 -6.06 18.44
C LYS A 23 -3.78 -5.83 19.50
N LEU A 24 -2.91 -4.85 19.29
CA LEU A 24 -1.76 -4.57 20.15
C LEU A 24 -2.06 -3.52 21.23
N GLY A 25 -3.23 -2.86 21.17
CA GLY A 25 -3.61 -1.81 22.11
C GLY A 25 -2.71 -0.56 22.06
N LYS A 26 -2.02 -0.32 20.93
CA LYS A 26 -1.08 0.80 20.77
C LYS A 26 -1.10 1.35 19.35
N ILE A 27 -0.83 2.64 19.20
CA ILE A 27 -0.74 3.32 17.90
C ILE A 27 0.68 3.34 17.32
N ASN A 28 1.68 3.07 18.18
CA ASN A 28 3.07 2.99 17.79
C ASN A 28 3.39 1.54 17.40
N LEU A 29 3.64 1.35 16.11
CA LEU A 29 3.96 0.09 15.45
C LEU A 29 5.41 0.08 14.94
N SER A 30 6.32 0.77 15.63
CA SER A 30 7.74 0.84 15.24
C SER A 30 8.51 -0.49 15.34
N ASP A 31 7.91 -1.48 16.00
CA ASP A 31 8.34 -2.88 16.06
C ASP A 31 7.67 -3.77 15.00
N CYS A 32 6.87 -3.18 14.10
CA CYS A 32 6.21 -3.88 13.01
C CYS A 32 6.79 -3.52 11.64
N GLU A 33 6.61 -4.43 10.70
CA GLU A 33 6.85 -4.23 9.26
C GLU A 33 5.52 -4.39 8.52
N ILE A 34 5.33 -3.70 7.39
CA ILE A 34 4.13 -3.84 6.56
C ILE A 34 4.47 -4.44 5.21
N TYR A 35 3.63 -5.39 4.77
CA TYR A 35 3.73 -6.07 3.50
C TYR A 35 2.47 -5.77 2.70
N SER A 36 2.63 -5.29 1.47
CA SER A 36 1.53 -4.93 0.58
C SER A 36 1.67 -5.63 -0.78
N SER A 37 0.56 -5.97 -1.42
CA SER A 37 0.60 -6.50 -2.78
C SER A 37 0.95 -5.43 -3.82
N CYS A 38 0.71 -4.15 -3.51
CA CYS A 38 1.02 -3.02 -4.38
C CYS A 38 1.78 -1.95 -3.60
N GLU A 39 2.59 -1.18 -4.30
CA GLU A 39 3.21 0.02 -3.76
C GLU A 39 2.16 0.94 -3.12
N PRO A 40 2.36 1.38 -1.86
CA PRO A 40 1.37 2.19 -1.17
C PRO A 40 1.16 3.57 -1.78
N CYS A 41 -0.10 3.98 -1.89
CA CYS A 41 -0.44 5.34 -2.32
C CYS A 41 -0.06 6.41 -1.26
N PRO A 42 -0.04 7.71 -1.62
CA PRO A 42 0.26 8.82 -0.69
C PRO A 42 -0.46 8.78 0.65
N MET A 43 -1.76 8.47 0.64
CA MET A 43 -2.55 8.34 1.86
C MET A 43 -2.04 7.21 2.75
N CYS A 44 -1.83 6.02 2.18
CA CYS A 44 -1.40 4.84 2.92
C CYS A 44 0.01 5.02 3.48
N PHE A 45 0.92 5.61 2.70
CA PHE A 45 2.26 5.93 3.15
C PHE A 45 2.27 6.92 4.33
N GLY A 46 1.43 7.95 4.27
CA GLY A 46 1.25 8.89 5.39
C GLY A 46 0.86 8.17 6.68
N LEU A 47 -0.07 7.21 6.61
CA LEU A 47 -0.50 6.44 7.77
C LEU A 47 0.58 5.49 8.30
N ILE A 48 1.35 4.84 7.40
CA ILE A 48 2.53 4.04 7.77
C ILE A 48 3.52 4.90 8.58
N ARG A 49 3.77 6.13 8.13
CA ARG A 49 4.67 7.06 8.82
C ARG A 49 4.14 7.56 10.16
N LEU A 50 2.83 7.79 10.28
CA LEU A 50 2.18 8.19 11.53
C LEU A 50 2.18 7.06 12.57
N SER A 51 2.00 5.82 12.11
CA SER A 51 2.06 4.62 12.96
C SER A 51 3.50 4.19 13.33
N LYS A 52 4.51 4.90 12.83
CA LYS A 52 5.95 4.67 13.12
C LYS A 52 6.52 3.38 12.56
N ILE A 53 5.82 2.69 11.66
CA ILE A 53 6.35 1.53 10.93
C ILE A 53 7.58 1.97 10.16
N LYS A 54 8.66 1.20 10.25
CA LYS A 54 9.97 1.56 9.68
C LYS A 54 10.28 0.86 8.37
N LYS A 55 9.50 -0.14 7.98
CA LYS A 55 9.75 -0.92 6.78
C LYS A 55 8.47 -1.28 6.04
N VAL A 56 8.51 -1.08 4.73
CA VAL A 56 7.46 -1.38 3.77
C VAL A 56 8.04 -2.30 2.70
N VAL A 57 7.40 -3.43 2.50
CA VAL A 57 7.69 -4.34 1.38
C VAL A 57 6.47 -4.41 0.49
N TYR A 58 6.62 -4.16 -0.80
CA TYR A 58 5.51 -4.22 -1.75
C TYR A 58 5.78 -5.13 -2.95
N GLY A 59 4.73 -5.72 -3.53
CA GLY A 59 4.86 -6.61 -4.70
C GLY A 59 4.90 -5.86 -6.03
N ALA A 60 3.74 -5.43 -6.51
CA ALA A 60 3.56 -4.70 -7.76
C ALA A 60 3.86 -3.21 -7.57
N LYS A 61 4.41 -2.57 -8.60
CA LYS A 61 4.59 -1.11 -8.58
C LYS A 61 3.26 -0.37 -8.80
N ALA A 62 3.20 0.88 -8.34
CA ALA A 62 2.04 1.74 -8.48
C ALA A 62 1.60 1.89 -9.95
N GLU A 63 2.54 1.92 -10.89
CA GLU A 63 2.26 2.08 -12.33
C GLU A 63 1.53 0.88 -12.92
N VAL A 64 1.79 -0.33 -12.41
CA VAL A 64 1.09 -1.55 -12.85
C VAL A 64 -0.37 -1.51 -12.43
N ALA A 65 -0.64 -1.10 -11.19
CA ALA A 65 -2.00 -0.88 -10.74
C ALA A 65 -2.68 0.26 -11.52
N ALA A 66 -1.97 1.34 -11.83
CA ALA A 66 -2.49 2.44 -12.63
C ALA A 66 -2.88 2.00 -14.05
N ALA A 67 -2.03 1.21 -14.72
CA ALA A 67 -2.32 0.64 -16.03
C ALA A 67 -3.55 -0.30 -16.02
N ALA A 68 -3.81 -0.96 -14.89
CA ALA A 68 -5.00 -1.80 -14.68
C ALA A 68 -6.27 -0.99 -14.34
N GLY A 69 -6.21 0.35 -14.33
CA GLY A 69 -7.37 1.22 -14.10
C GLY A 69 -7.56 1.70 -12.66
N PHE A 70 -6.62 1.43 -11.75
CA PHE A 70 -6.68 1.93 -10.38
C PHE A 70 -6.07 3.34 -10.28
N ASN A 71 -6.63 4.20 -9.42
CA ASN A 71 -6.03 5.51 -9.15
C ASN A 71 -4.84 5.40 -8.17
N SER A 72 -3.75 4.82 -8.66
CA SER A 72 -2.57 4.46 -7.87
C SER A 72 -1.34 5.34 -8.14
N THR A 73 -1.45 6.39 -8.95
CA THR A 73 -0.32 7.26 -9.30
C THR A 73 0.27 7.94 -8.06
N VAL A 74 1.60 7.87 -7.92
CA VAL A 74 2.35 8.58 -6.88
C VAL A 74 3.00 9.81 -7.50
N PRO A 75 2.61 11.04 -7.13
CA PRO A 75 3.25 12.24 -7.66
C PRO A 75 4.72 12.35 -7.23
N ASP A 76 5.59 12.91 -8.07
CA ASP A 76 7.03 13.07 -7.79
C ASP A 76 7.33 13.74 -6.45
N ALA A 77 6.51 14.73 -6.06
CA ALA A 77 6.63 15.41 -4.78
C ALA A 77 6.52 14.45 -3.58
N PHE A 78 5.72 13.38 -3.70
CA PHE A 78 5.60 12.35 -2.67
C PHE A 78 6.79 11.38 -2.69
N VAL A 79 7.36 11.08 -3.85
CA VAL A 79 8.56 10.23 -3.95
C VAL A 79 9.74 10.85 -3.16
N GLU A 80 9.96 12.16 -3.31
CA GLU A 80 10.94 12.91 -2.52
C GLU A 80 10.63 12.85 -1.02
N TYR A 81 9.36 13.00 -0.64
CA TYR A 81 8.92 12.92 0.75
C TYR A 81 9.18 11.54 1.36
N TYR A 82 8.93 10.46 0.61
CA TYR A 82 9.16 9.09 1.06
C TYR A 82 10.63 8.82 1.32
N LYS A 83 11.52 9.26 0.42
CA LYS A 83 12.97 9.12 0.59
C LYS A 83 13.49 9.81 1.85
N LYS A 84 12.90 10.95 2.22
CA LYS A 84 13.25 11.70 3.44
C LYS A 84 12.58 11.19 4.71
N SER A 85 11.65 10.22 4.59
CA SER A 85 10.85 9.75 5.73
C SER A 85 11.63 8.90 6.74
N GLY A 86 12.76 8.33 6.31
CA GLY A 86 13.56 7.36 7.08
C GLY A 86 12.94 5.95 7.12
N ILE A 87 11.89 5.69 6.34
CA ILE A 87 11.27 4.38 6.18
C ILE A 87 12.01 3.62 5.10
N GLU A 88 12.38 2.36 5.37
CA GLU A 88 12.88 1.44 4.36
C GLU A 88 11.72 1.00 3.46
N VAL A 89 11.77 1.36 2.18
CA VAL A 89 10.74 0.99 1.19
C VAL A 89 11.41 0.17 0.11
N ARG A 90 10.96 -1.07 -0.07
CA ARG A 90 11.51 -1.97 -1.08
C ARG A 90 10.44 -2.78 -1.80
N GLN A 91 10.69 -3.04 -3.08
CA GLN A 91 9.93 -4.03 -3.82
C GLN A 91 10.36 -5.44 -3.39
N ALA A 92 9.41 -6.37 -3.33
CA ALA A 92 9.68 -7.79 -3.13
C ALA A 92 10.48 -8.35 -4.32
N GLU A 93 11.33 -9.33 -4.07
CA GLU A 93 12.19 -9.90 -5.11
C GLU A 93 11.55 -11.15 -5.74
N GLY A 94 11.99 -11.45 -6.96
CA GLY A 94 11.69 -12.72 -7.65
C GLY A 94 10.20 -12.95 -7.90
N GLU A 95 9.74 -14.15 -7.58
CA GLU A 95 8.40 -14.62 -7.92
C GLU A 95 7.29 -13.81 -7.24
N ALA A 96 7.55 -13.27 -6.04
CA ALA A 96 6.56 -12.51 -5.28
C ALA A 96 6.12 -11.22 -5.99
N ALA A 97 7.06 -10.46 -6.57
CA ALA A 97 6.73 -9.26 -7.35
C ALA A 97 5.96 -9.64 -8.63
N ARG A 98 6.41 -10.68 -9.34
CA ARG A 98 5.77 -11.15 -10.57
C ARG A 98 4.32 -11.59 -10.34
N ILE A 99 4.06 -12.38 -9.29
CA ILE A 99 2.72 -12.81 -8.93
C ILE A 99 1.84 -11.60 -8.60
N ALA A 100 2.38 -10.63 -7.86
CA ALA A 100 1.64 -9.43 -7.50
C ALA A 100 1.22 -8.63 -8.74
N GLU A 101 2.12 -8.44 -9.70
CA GLU A 101 1.82 -7.75 -10.96
C GLU A 101 0.80 -8.52 -11.81
N GLU A 102 0.94 -9.85 -11.92
CA GLU A 102 -0.02 -10.71 -12.63
C GLU A 102 -1.44 -10.62 -12.06
N VAL A 103 -1.58 -10.44 -10.74
CA VAL A 103 -2.90 -10.30 -10.11
C VAL A 103 -3.60 -9.05 -10.64
N PHE A 104 -2.91 -7.91 -10.75
CA PHE A 104 -3.51 -6.68 -11.27
C PHE A 104 -3.99 -6.81 -12.71
N GLU A 105 -3.21 -7.50 -13.55
CA GLU A 105 -3.59 -7.75 -14.94
C GLU A 105 -4.83 -8.66 -15.05
N LYS A 106 -4.92 -9.71 -14.22
CA LYS A 106 -6.05 -10.65 -14.21
C LYS A 106 -7.34 -10.04 -13.67
N VAL A 107 -7.26 -8.99 -12.85
CA VAL A 107 -8.44 -8.37 -12.21
C VAL A 107 -8.86 -7.04 -12.84
N LYS A 108 -8.11 -6.51 -13.82
CA LYS A 108 -8.42 -5.24 -14.50
C LYS A 108 -9.85 -5.17 -15.05
N GLU A 109 -10.37 -6.29 -15.57
CA GLU A 109 -11.72 -6.37 -16.12
C GLU A 109 -12.81 -6.43 -15.04
N LYS A 110 -12.46 -6.85 -13.82
CA LYS A 110 -13.39 -6.94 -12.68
C LYS A 110 -13.56 -5.62 -11.94
N PHE A 111 -12.59 -4.71 -12.08
CA PHE A 111 -12.55 -3.41 -11.40
C PHE A 111 -12.69 -2.28 -12.40
N GLN A 112 -13.88 -2.15 -13.01
CA GLN A 112 -14.27 -0.91 -13.66
C GLN A 112 -15.03 -0.06 -12.65
N MET A 113 -14.46 1.08 -12.25
CA MET A 113 -15.19 2.11 -11.52
C MET A 113 -16.35 2.57 -12.41
N LYS A 114 -17.59 2.33 -11.96
CA LYS A 114 -18.80 2.88 -12.57
C LYS A 114 -18.96 4.34 -12.18
#